data_AF-A0A5E6NLX1-F1
#
_entry.id   AF-A0A5E6NLX1-F1
#
_cell.length_a   1.000
_cell.length_b   1.000
_cell.length_c   1.000
_cell.angle_alpha   90.00
_cell.angle_beta   90.00
_cell.angle_gamma   90.00
#
_symmetry.space_group_name_H-M   'P 1'
#
loop_
_entity.id
_entity.type
_entity.pdbx_description
1 polymer ?
#
loop_
_entity_poly.entity_id
_entity_poly.type
_entity_poly.pdbx_seq_one_letter_code
_entity_poly.pdbx_strand_id
1 'polypeptide(L)'
;MLLHENGNWLYELRSLDINPSLPLGIDKTQVLFLEAFLLFCLLEDSPVICSREQAECDANDQLVAHKGRQPKLALMHQGKSILLQDLGRTVMDKIYLCAELLGQDYQAAVNTIGRRIEHAELTPSAITLSEMKDHNQGFFDYTNAWAKQHRQAFLQRKLT
;
A
#
# COMPACT_ATOMS: atom_id res chain seq x y z
N MET A 1 7.31 -24.41 14.91
CA MET A 1 6.25 -25.44 14.94
C MET A 1 5.10 -24.92 15.82
N LEU A 2 4.22 -24.08 15.28
CA LEU A 2 2.99 -23.60 15.96
C LEU A 2 1.77 -23.55 15.03
N LEU A 3 1.88 -24.09 13.80
CA LEU A 3 0.78 -24.12 12.82
C LEU A 3 -0.12 -25.35 12.95
N HIS A 4 0.07 -26.21 13.93
CA HIS A 4 -0.47 -27.57 13.83
C HIS A 4 -1.64 -27.96 14.73
N GLU A 5 -2.13 -27.12 15.65
CA GLU A 5 -3.13 -27.66 16.61
C GLU A 5 -4.40 -26.83 16.88
N ASN A 6 -4.54 -25.56 16.49
CA ASN A 6 -5.76 -24.81 16.88
C ASN A 6 -6.34 -23.81 15.86
N GLY A 7 -5.93 -23.81 14.59
CA GLY A 7 -6.67 -23.14 13.51
C GLY A 7 -7.03 -21.65 13.69
N ASN A 8 -6.32 -20.91 14.54
CA ASN A 8 -6.46 -19.46 14.63
C ASN A 8 -5.54 -18.82 13.59
N TRP A 9 -6.06 -18.66 12.38
CA TRP A 9 -5.36 -18.05 11.26
C TRP A 9 -5.38 -16.53 11.40
N LEU A 10 -4.34 -15.97 12.03
CA LEU A 10 -4.07 -14.54 11.98
C LEU A 10 -3.11 -14.28 10.82
N TYR A 11 -3.51 -13.39 9.91
CA TYR A 11 -2.62 -12.86 8.88
C TYR A 11 -2.07 -11.52 9.36
N GLU A 12 -0.76 -11.39 9.39
CA GLU A 12 -0.06 -10.14 9.73
C GLU A 12 0.57 -9.54 8.48
N LEU A 13 0.08 -8.40 8.02
CA LEU A 13 0.68 -7.66 6.91
C LEU A 13 1.78 -6.74 7.44
N ARG A 14 3.04 -7.01 7.08
CA ARG A 14 4.23 -6.34 7.63
C ARG A 14 4.92 -5.36 6.67
N SER A 15 4.41 -5.23 5.45
CA SER A 15 5.02 -4.44 4.38
C SER A 15 4.54 -2.97 4.33
N LEU A 16 3.84 -2.51 5.36
CA LEU A 16 3.31 -1.14 5.43
C LEU A 16 4.31 -0.20 6.12
N ASP A 17 4.71 0.84 5.38
CA ASP A 17 5.46 1.95 5.96
C ASP A 17 4.55 2.86 6.79
N ILE A 18 5.13 3.45 7.84
CA ILE A 18 4.48 4.49 8.62
C ILE A 18 4.44 5.78 7.79
N ASN A 19 3.26 6.38 7.63
CA ASN A 19 3.13 7.71 7.06
C ASN A 19 3.38 8.78 8.15
N PRO A 20 4.48 9.55 8.10
CA PRO A 20 4.83 10.52 9.13
C PRO A 20 3.81 11.65 9.29
N SER A 21 3.09 12.02 8.23
CA SER A 21 2.12 13.12 8.28
C SER A 21 0.80 12.74 8.96
N LEU A 22 0.55 11.43 9.15
CA LEU A 22 -0.64 10.94 9.82
C LEU A 22 -0.36 10.72 11.32
N PRO A 23 -1.20 11.23 12.23
CA PRO A 23 -0.98 11.09 13.67
C PRO A 23 -0.87 9.64 14.16
N LEU A 24 -1.57 8.71 13.50
CA LEU A 24 -1.55 7.29 13.81
C LEU A 24 -0.66 6.47 12.86
N GLY A 25 0.08 7.12 11.96
CA GLY A 25 0.90 6.47 10.93
C GLY A 25 0.11 5.86 9.76
N ILE A 26 -1.21 5.70 9.91
CA ILE A 26 -2.15 5.17 8.92
C ILE A 26 -3.51 5.86 9.09
N ASP A 27 -4.28 6.00 8.00
CA ASP A 27 -5.62 6.59 8.02
C ASP A 27 -6.74 5.55 7.70
N LYS A 28 -7.99 5.97 7.89
CA LYS A 28 -9.18 5.14 7.63
C LYS A 28 -9.22 4.67 6.16
N THR A 29 -8.84 5.51 5.20
CA THR A 29 -8.87 5.17 3.77
C THR A 29 -7.91 4.01 3.48
N GLN A 30 -6.70 4.06 4.04
CA GLN A 30 -5.72 2.98 3.92
C GLN A 30 -6.24 1.68 4.55
N VAL A 31 -6.85 1.74 5.74
CA VAL A 31 -7.41 0.55 6.40
C VAL A 31 -8.53 -0.08 5.57
N LEU A 32 -9.49 0.73 5.09
CA LEU A 32 -10.60 0.23 4.26
C LEU A 32 -10.10 -0.41 2.95
N PHE A 33 -9.11 0.19 2.31
CA PHE A 33 -8.49 -0.41 1.13
C PHE A 33 -7.81 -1.74 1.45
N LEU A 34 -7.07 -1.83 2.57
CA LEU A 34 -6.40 -3.06 2.98
C LEU A 34 -7.38 -4.18 3.27
N GLU A 35 -8.51 -3.89 3.91
CA GLU A 35 -9.58 -4.86 4.14
C GLU A 35 -10.20 -5.36 2.81
N ALA A 36 -10.45 -4.47 1.85
CA ALA A 36 -10.91 -4.86 0.52
C ALA A 36 -9.86 -5.69 -0.25
N PHE A 37 -8.58 -5.31 -0.14
CA PHE A 37 -7.47 -6.05 -0.73
C PHE A 37 -7.32 -7.45 -0.13
N LEU A 38 -7.46 -7.59 1.18
CA LEU A 38 -7.42 -8.88 1.86
C LEU A 38 -8.62 -9.76 1.47
N LEU A 39 -9.81 -9.18 1.32
CA LEU A 39 -10.97 -9.91 0.79
C LEU A 39 -10.72 -10.38 -0.65
N PHE A 40 -10.11 -9.55 -1.48
CA PHE A 40 -9.68 -9.95 -2.81
C PHE A 40 -8.71 -11.14 -2.77
N CYS A 41 -7.66 -11.08 -1.95
CA CYS A 41 -6.71 -12.18 -1.79
C CYS A 41 -7.36 -13.48 -1.26
N LEU A 42 -8.45 -13.37 -0.50
CA LEU A 42 -9.21 -14.52 0.00
C LEU A 42 -10.06 -15.18 -1.10
N LEU A 43 -10.61 -14.38 -2.02
CA LEU A 43 -11.57 -14.85 -3.03
C LEU A 43 -10.93 -15.19 -4.38
N GLU A 44 -9.81 -14.56 -4.72
CA GLU A 44 -9.10 -14.82 -5.97
C GLU A 44 -8.44 -16.21 -5.95
N ASP A 45 -8.53 -16.92 -7.08
CA ASP A 45 -7.82 -18.19 -7.25
C ASP A 45 -6.31 -17.98 -7.10
N SER A 46 -5.72 -18.62 -6.09
CA SER A 46 -4.29 -18.57 -5.80
C SER A 46 -3.67 -19.97 -5.94
N PRO A 47 -3.40 -20.44 -7.18
CA PRO A 47 -2.72 -21.71 -7.39
C PRO A 47 -1.31 -21.72 -6.75
N VAL A 48 -0.75 -22.91 -6.55
CA VAL A 48 0.61 -23.06 -6.01
C VAL A 48 1.59 -22.36 -6.94
N ILE A 49 2.32 -21.39 -6.39
CA ILE A 49 3.36 -20.65 -7.11
C ILE A 49 4.56 -21.56 -7.41
N CYS A 50 5.05 -21.51 -8.65
CA CYS A 50 6.28 -22.20 -9.02
C CYS A 50 7.52 -21.34 -8.70
N SER A 51 8.72 -21.94 -8.74
CA SER A 51 9.97 -21.24 -8.47
C SER A 51 10.24 -20.05 -9.41
N ARG A 52 9.81 -20.15 -10.67
CA ARG A 52 9.91 -19.05 -11.63
C ARG A 52 9.01 -17.88 -11.22
N GLU A 53 7.76 -18.15 -10.86
CA GLU A 53 6.81 -17.13 -10.43
C GLU A 53 7.26 -16.45 -9.14
N GLN A 54 7.79 -17.21 -8.18
CA GLN A 54 8.38 -16.63 -6.97
C GLN A 54 9.52 -15.66 -7.31
N ALA A 55 10.43 -16.04 -8.22
CA ALA A 55 11.50 -15.16 -8.65
C ALA A 55 11.00 -13.89 -9.38
N GLU A 56 9.90 -14.00 -10.14
CA GLU A 56 9.23 -12.85 -10.76
C GLU A 56 8.63 -11.92 -9.69
N CYS A 57 7.94 -12.47 -8.68
CA CYS A 57 7.41 -11.70 -7.55
C CYS A 57 8.52 -10.95 -6.80
N ASP A 58 9.58 -11.64 -6.39
CA ASP A 58 10.69 -11.04 -5.64
C ASP A 58 11.37 -9.92 -6.44
N ALA A 59 11.56 -10.13 -7.75
CA ALA A 59 12.14 -9.13 -8.64
C ALA A 59 11.22 -7.92 -8.82
N ASN A 60 9.91 -8.12 -8.96
CA ASN A 60 8.94 -7.05 -9.07
C ASN A 60 8.88 -6.23 -7.78
N ASP A 61 8.86 -6.88 -6.61
CA ASP A 61 8.83 -6.20 -5.31
C ASP A 61 10.03 -5.27 -5.15
N GLN A 62 11.24 -5.78 -5.44
CA GLN A 62 12.46 -4.97 -5.42
C GLN A 62 12.40 -3.82 -6.44
N LEU A 63 11.92 -4.10 -7.66
CA LEU A 63 11.85 -3.10 -8.71
C LEU A 63 10.87 -1.97 -8.36
N VAL A 64 9.70 -2.29 -7.80
CA VAL A 64 8.69 -1.31 -7.39
C VAL A 64 9.17 -0.52 -6.18
N ALA A 65 9.82 -1.15 -5.19
CA ALA A 65 10.38 -0.44 -4.05
C ALA A 65 11.39 0.65 -4.46
N HIS A 66 12.23 0.38 -5.47
CA HIS A 66 13.28 1.33 -5.90
C HIS A 66 12.83 2.28 -7.02
N LYS A 67 11.97 1.81 -7.93
CA LYS A 67 11.64 2.50 -9.19
C LYS A 67 10.13 2.57 -9.48
N GLY A 68 9.26 2.23 -8.52
CA GLY A 68 7.81 2.14 -8.72
C GLY A 68 7.13 3.41 -9.26
N ARG A 69 7.76 4.58 -9.08
CA ARG A 69 7.28 5.87 -9.61
C ARG A 69 7.82 6.21 -11.01
N GLN A 70 8.63 5.35 -11.62
CA GLN A 70 9.15 5.57 -12.96
C GLN A 70 8.02 5.41 -13.99
N PRO A 71 7.81 6.39 -14.89
CA PRO A 71 6.83 6.25 -15.97
C PRO A 71 7.13 5.03 -16.84
N LYS A 72 6.08 4.30 -17.24
CA LYS A 72 6.17 3.09 -18.10
C LYS A 72 7.08 2.00 -17.51
N LEU A 73 7.13 1.87 -16.18
CA LEU A 73 7.84 0.77 -15.54
C LEU A 73 7.25 -0.57 -15.99
N ALA A 74 8.10 -1.46 -16.48
CA ALA A 74 7.72 -2.81 -16.87
C ALA A 74 8.05 -3.81 -15.76
N LEU A 75 7.11 -4.71 -15.49
CA LEU A 75 7.18 -5.82 -14.55
C LEU A 75 7.21 -7.15 -15.33
N MET A 76 7.49 -8.24 -14.63
CA MET A 76 7.33 -9.60 -15.14
C MET A 76 6.11 -10.28 -14.53
N HIS A 77 5.24 -10.85 -15.35
CA HIS A 77 4.07 -11.58 -14.89
C HIS A 77 3.83 -12.79 -15.78
N GLN A 78 3.89 -13.99 -15.21
CA GLN A 78 3.70 -15.26 -15.93
C GLN A 78 4.67 -15.39 -17.12
N GLY A 79 5.93 -15.02 -16.91
CA GLY A 79 6.97 -15.06 -17.94
C GLY A 79 6.85 -14.00 -19.04
N LYS A 80 5.94 -13.03 -18.91
CA LYS A 80 5.76 -11.93 -19.88
C LYS A 80 6.01 -10.58 -19.25
N SER A 81 6.54 -9.66 -20.06
CA SER A 81 6.65 -8.26 -19.65
C SER A 81 5.30 -7.56 -19.73
N ILE A 82 4.93 -6.83 -18.68
CA ILE A 82 3.69 -6.06 -18.58
C ILE A 82 3.97 -4.71 -17.92
N LEU A 83 3.27 -3.63 -18.29
CA LEU A 83 3.42 -2.35 -17.60
C LEU A 83 2.82 -2.43 -16.20
N LEU A 84 3.46 -1.78 -15.23
CA LEU A 84 2.94 -1.66 -13.86
C LEU A 84 1.52 -1.10 -13.86
N GLN A 85 1.24 -0.12 -14.73
CA GLN A 85 -0.08 0.51 -14.82
C GLN A 85 -1.14 -0.47 -15.30
N ASP A 86 -0.83 -1.28 -16.31
CA ASP A 86 -1.78 -2.26 -16.86
C ASP A 86 -2.07 -3.38 -15.84
N LEU A 87 -1.04 -3.90 -15.18
CA LEU A 87 -1.19 -4.89 -14.12
C LEU A 87 -1.94 -4.32 -12.90
N GLY A 88 -1.53 -3.13 -12.46
CA GLY A 88 -2.13 -2.42 -11.34
C GLY A 88 -3.60 -2.11 -11.56
N ARG A 89 -3.99 -1.68 -12.77
CA ARG A 89 -5.39 -1.45 -13.13
C ARG A 89 -6.21 -2.73 -13.06
N THR A 90 -5.70 -3.80 -13.66
CA THR A 90 -6.34 -5.13 -13.62
C THR A 90 -6.57 -5.59 -12.18
N VAL A 91 -5.58 -5.43 -11.30
CA VAL A 91 -5.69 -5.79 -9.88
C VAL A 91 -6.66 -4.86 -9.14
N MET A 92 -6.60 -3.55 -9.36
CA MET A 92 -7.51 -2.59 -8.73
C MET A 92 -8.96 -2.81 -9.09
N ASP A 93 -9.26 -3.18 -10.35
CA ASP A 93 -10.62 -3.52 -10.79
C ASP A 93 -11.17 -4.72 -10.02
N LYS A 94 -10.34 -5.76 -9.82
CA LYS A 94 -10.74 -6.94 -9.02
C LYS A 94 -10.95 -6.62 -7.54
N ILE A 95 -10.09 -5.79 -6.95
CA ILE A 95 -10.26 -5.31 -5.58
C ILE A 95 -11.54 -4.49 -5.45
N TYR A 96 -11.86 -3.67 -6.45
CA TYR A 96 -13.09 -2.86 -6.46
C TYR A 96 -14.35 -3.74 -6.43
N LEU A 97 -14.37 -4.82 -7.24
CA LEU A 97 -15.48 -5.80 -7.21
C LEU A 97 -15.64 -6.45 -5.83
N CYS A 98 -14.54 -6.71 -5.11
CA CYS A 98 -14.61 -7.23 -3.75
C CYS A 98 -15.13 -6.16 -2.76
N ALA A 99 -14.73 -4.90 -2.96
CA ALA A 99 -15.19 -3.78 -2.13
C ALA A 99 -16.71 -3.53 -2.22
N GLU A 100 -17.35 -3.89 -3.33
CA GLU A 100 -18.82 -3.85 -3.46
C GLU A 100 -19.54 -4.68 -2.40
N LEU A 101 -18.93 -5.78 -1.94
CA LEU A 101 -19.48 -6.64 -0.90
C LEU A 101 -19.38 -6.01 0.51
N LEU A 102 -18.47 -5.04 0.69
CA LEU A 102 -18.18 -4.41 1.98
C LEU A 102 -18.88 -3.04 2.13
N GLY A 103 -19.14 -2.35 1.01
CA GLY A 103 -19.96 -1.14 0.95
C GLY A 103 -19.27 0.07 0.34
N GLN A 104 -20.00 1.19 0.28
CA GLN A 104 -19.59 2.40 -0.46
C GLN A 104 -18.29 3.03 0.05
N ASP A 105 -18.06 3.03 1.37
CA ASP A 105 -16.83 3.54 1.98
C ASP A 105 -15.59 2.78 1.46
N TYR A 106 -15.69 1.46 1.26
CA TYR A 106 -14.62 0.62 0.74
C TYR A 106 -14.37 0.90 -0.74
N GLN A 107 -15.42 1.01 -1.55
CA GLN A 107 -15.30 1.38 -2.97
C GLN A 107 -14.65 2.76 -3.13
N ALA A 108 -15.02 3.73 -2.28
CA ALA A 108 -14.40 5.06 -2.27
C ALA A 108 -12.92 5.00 -1.89
N ALA A 109 -12.55 4.14 -0.94
CA ALA A 109 -11.15 3.92 -0.56
C ALA A 109 -10.33 3.29 -1.70
N VAL A 110 -10.87 2.25 -2.36
CA VAL A 110 -10.24 1.60 -3.51
C VAL A 110 -10.04 2.59 -4.65
N ASN A 111 -11.07 3.38 -5.00
CA ASN A 111 -10.93 4.43 -6.02
C ASN A 111 -9.87 5.47 -5.63
N THR A 112 -9.86 5.90 -4.37
CA THR A 112 -8.90 6.91 -3.89
C THR A 112 -7.46 6.42 -4.00
N ILE A 113 -7.18 5.19 -3.56
CA ILE A 113 -5.84 4.61 -3.61
C ILE A 113 -5.48 4.17 -5.03
N GLY A 114 -6.42 3.62 -5.79
CA GLY A 114 -6.24 3.17 -7.17
C GLY A 114 -5.78 4.27 -8.11
N ARG A 115 -6.17 5.54 -7.89
CA ARG A 115 -5.65 6.69 -8.66
C ARG A 115 -4.12 6.76 -8.68
N ARG A 116 -3.44 6.27 -7.64
CA ARG A 116 -1.97 6.27 -7.54
C ARG A 116 -1.28 5.40 -8.59
N ILE A 117 -1.99 4.44 -9.20
CA ILE A 117 -1.48 3.61 -10.29
C ILE A 117 -1.25 4.47 -11.55
N GLU A 118 -2.19 5.36 -11.87
CA GLU A 118 -2.09 6.26 -13.02
C GLU A 118 -1.31 7.54 -12.69
N HIS A 119 -1.37 7.97 -11.43
CA HIS A 119 -0.85 9.24 -10.94
C HIS A 119 0.18 9.02 -9.82
N ALA A 120 1.42 8.71 -10.20
CA ALA A 120 2.49 8.38 -9.27
C ALA A 120 2.82 9.52 -8.28
N GLU A 121 2.54 10.78 -8.64
CA GLU A 121 2.67 11.96 -7.79
C GLU A 121 1.75 11.94 -6.57
N LEU A 122 0.66 11.17 -6.60
CA LEU A 122 -0.28 11.01 -5.48
C LEU A 122 0.17 9.95 -4.45
N THR A 123 1.30 9.29 -4.70
CA THR A 123 1.87 8.32 -3.76
C THR A 123 2.48 9.04 -2.54
N PRO A 124 2.40 8.47 -1.33
CA PRO A 124 3.00 9.07 -0.14
C PRO A 124 4.51 9.33 -0.29
N SER A 125 5.22 8.46 -1.01
CA SER A 125 6.65 8.63 -1.29
C SER A 125 6.94 9.80 -2.24
N ALA A 126 6.07 10.08 -3.23
CA ALA A 126 6.20 11.26 -4.09
C ALA A 126 5.91 12.56 -3.33
N ILE A 127 4.81 12.58 -2.56
CA ILE A 127 4.40 13.74 -1.76
C ILE A 127 5.51 14.08 -0.75
N THR A 128 5.96 13.09 0.03
CA THR A 128 7.05 13.26 1.00
C THR A 128 8.33 13.80 0.35
N LEU A 129 8.75 13.24 -0.79
CA LEU A 129 9.94 13.75 -1.50
C LEU A 129 9.75 15.19 -2.02
N SER A 130 8.55 15.55 -2.48
CA SER A 130 8.26 16.91 -2.95
C SER A 130 8.35 17.88 -1.79
N GLU A 131 7.66 17.60 -0.69
CA GLU A 131 7.66 18.47 0.50
C GLU A 131 9.07 18.64 1.08
N MET A 132 9.87 17.57 1.12
CA MET A 132 11.28 17.64 1.54
C MET A 132 12.11 18.55 0.63
N LYS A 133 11.89 18.48 -0.69
CA LYS A 133 12.60 19.34 -1.66
C LYS A 133 12.17 20.80 -1.54
N ASP A 134 10.86 21.04 -1.45
CA ASP A 134 10.27 22.38 -1.41
C ASP A 134 10.72 23.15 -0.16
N HIS A 135 10.93 22.46 0.96
CA HIS A 135 11.43 23.05 2.20
C HIS A 135 12.96 22.93 2.38
N ASN A 136 13.68 22.36 1.40
CA ASN A 136 15.12 22.07 1.48
C ASN A 136 15.52 21.31 2.76
N GLN A 137 14.76 20.26 3.10
CA GLN A 137 14.91 19.47 4.32
C GLN A 137 15.47 18.07 4.05
N GLY A 138 16.31 17.61 4.97
CA GLY A 138 16.66 16.19 5.07
C GLY A 138 15.50 15.37 5.65
N PHE A 139 15.54 14.05 5.45
CA PHE A 139 14.50 13.14 5.93
C PHE A 139 14.28 13.22 7.45
N PHE A 140 15.36 13.31 8.23
CA PHE A 140 15.27 13.43 9.68
C PHE A 140 14.54 14.71 10.10
N ASP A 141 14.89 15.86 9.51
CA ASP A 141 14.28 17.14 9.87
C ASP A 141 12.78 17.14 9.54
N TYR A 142 12.43 16.63 8.36
CA TYR A 142 11.04 16.48 7.91
C TYR A 142 10.21 15.61 8.88
N THR A 143 10.70 14.41 9.18
CA THR A 143 9.99 13.47 10.07
C THR A 143 9.94 13.94 11.52
N ASN A 144 10.99 14.60 12.02
CA ASN A 144 11.04 15.16 13.36
C ASN A 144 10.05 16.34 13.54
N ALA A 145 9.81 17.13 12.49
CA ALA A 145 8.79 18.18 12.52
C ALA A 145 7.39 17.59 12.77
N TRP A 146 7.02 16.55 12.02
CA TRP A 146 5.78 15.81 12.22
C TRP A 146 5.68 15.18 13.60
N ALA A 147 6.76 14.54 14.08
CA ALA A 147 6.78 13.91 15.41
C ALA A 147 6.48 14.93 16.53
N LYS A 148 7.08 16.13 16.47
CA LYS A 148 6.81 17.21 17.43
C LYS A 148 5.36 17.69 17.36
N GLN A 149 4.83 17.87 16.15
CA GLN A 149 3.44 18.31 15.95
C GLN A 149 2.45 17.28 16.50
N HIS A 150 2.61 15.99 16.17
CA HIS A 150 1.75 14.93 16.67
C HIS A 150 1.80 14.81 18.19
N ARG A 151 3.01 14.88 18.78
CA ARG A 151 3.18 14.90 20.24
C ARG A 151 2.38 16.03 20.88
N GLN A 152 2.50 17.25 20.34
CA GLN A 152 1.78 18.39 20.88
C GLN A 152 0.26 18.20 20.78
N ALA A 153 -0.24 17.73 19.63
CA ALA A 153 -1.66 17.46 19.43
C ALA A 153 -2.20 16.41 20.41
N PHE A 154 -1.47 15.31 20.63
CA PHE A 154 -1.89 14.27 21.58
C PHE A 154 -1.88 14.74 23.03
N LEU A 155 -0.91 15.56 23.45
CA LEU A 155 -0.87 16.11 24.82
C LEU A 155 -2.02 17.08 25.11
N GLN A 156 -2.52 17.77 24.07
CA GLN A 156 -3.65 18.71 24.20
C GLN A 156 -5.01 18.01 24.14
N ARG A 157 -5.07 16.76 23.67
CA ARG A 157 -6.31 16.01 23.52
C ARG A 157 -6.74 15.46 24.88
N LYS A 158 -7.92 15.88 25.37
CA LYS A 158 -8.57 15.21 26.50
C LYS A 158 -9.07 13.84 26.05
N LEU A 159 -8.72 12.80 26.81
CA LEU A 159 -9.33 11.49 26.67
C LEU A 159 -10.76 11.60 27.20
N THR A 160 -11.72 11.45 26.31
CA THR A 160 -13.16 11.32 26.62
C THR A 160 -13.50 9.85 26.71
#